data_AF-A0AAJ4WB16-F1
#
_entry.id   AF-A0AAJ4WB16-F1
#
_cell.length_a   1.000
_cell.length_b   1.000
_cell.length_c   1.000
_cell.angle_alpha   90.00
_cell.angle_beta   90.00
_cell.angle_gamma   90.00
#
_symmetry.space_group_name_H-M   'P 1'
#
loop_
_entity.id
_entity.type
_entity.pdbx_description
1 polymer ?
#
loop_
_entity_poly.entity_id
_entity_poly.type
_entity_poly.pdbx_seq_one_letter_code
_entity_poly.pdbx_strand_id
1 'polypeptide(L)'
;MKRTLMLATLGVAIVSASGCANLQKKKVPQAAAVSEQSAYSQRFQGCMTRLEALKKLDWNSYNENKMVMDADMQSATKYLSMRATLSPDMVNVMDSVYQAKLARSCQLIDNQIFTLLLQQADRK
;
A
#
# COMPACT_ATOMS: atom_id res chain seq x y z
N MET A 1 22.80 42.73 -41.38
CA MET A 1 21.73 42.69 -42.41
C MET A 1 21.90 41.45 -43.29
N LYS A 2 21.00 40.48 -43.16
CA LYS A 2 20.43 39.69 -44.27
C LYS A 2 19.37 38.76 -43.69
N ARG A 3 18.11 39.12 -43.94
CA ARG A 3 16.92 38.33 -43.66
C ARG A 3 16.71 37.39 -44.83
N THR A 4 16.46 36.13 -44.55
CA THR A 4 15.73 35.25 -45.48
C THR A 4 14.80 34.36 -44.66
N LEU A 5 13.55 34.42 -45.07
CA LEU A 5 12.34 33.92 -44.46
C LEU A 5 11.90 32.68 -45.27
N MET A 6 11.08 31.83 -44.62
CA MET A 6 10.25 30.75 -45.20
C MET A 6 10.99 29.42 -45.42
N LEU A 7 10.42 28.25 -45.13
CA LEU A 7 9.02 27.82 -45.18
C LEU A 7 8.65 26.91 -44.00
N ALA A 8 7.41 27.04 -43.56
CA ALA A 8 6.73 26.07 -42.71
C ALA A 8 6.34 24.84 -43.54
N THR A 9 6.84 23.67 -43.15
CA THR A 9 6.27 22.39 -43.57
C THR A 9 5.54 21.77 -42.38
N LEU A 10 4.22 21.84 -42.44
CA LEU A 10 3.30 20.98 -41.71
C LEU A 10 3.64 19.52 -42.01
N GLY A 11 4.18 18.80 -41.02
CA GLY A 11 4.53 17.39 -41.11
C GLY A 11 3.84 16.60 -40.00
N VAL A 12 2.61 16.18 -40.30
CA VAL A 12 1.86 15.02 -39.80
C VAL A 12 2.40 14.33 -38.52
N ALA A 13 1.61 14.43 -37.46
CA ALA A 13 1.71 13.60 -36.27
C ALA A 13 1.54 12.12 -36.63
N ILE A 14 2.63 11.36 -36.60
CA ILE A 14 2.56 9.91 -36.57
C ILE A 14 2.30 9.51 -35.12
N VAL A 15 1.02 9.33 -34.79
CA VAL A 15 0.60 8.62 -33.59
C VAL A 15 1.00 7.15 -33.81
N SER A 16 2.22 6.80 -33.41
CA SER A 16 2.59 5.40 -33.28
C SER A 16 1.81 4.84 -32.10
N ALA A 17 0.66 4.25 -32.38
CA ALA A 17 0.02 3.25 -31.54
C ALA A 17 0.94 2.02 -31.49
N SER A 18 2.04 2.12 -30.74
CA SER A 18 2.78 0.96 -30.25
C SER A 18 1.90 0.28 -29.21
N GLY A 19 0.96 -0.52 -29.71
CA GLY A 19 0.24 -1.50 -28.93
C GLY A 19 1.23 -2.40 -28.17
N CYS A 20 0.78 -2.84 -27.00
CA CYS A 20 1.48 -3.63 -26.00
C CYS A 20 1.95 -5.02 -26.49
N ALA A 21 2.75 -5.07 -27.55
CA ALA A 21 3.32 -6.28 -28.11
C ALA A 21 4.83 -6.28 -27.87
N ASN A 22 5.23 -6.35 -26.59
CA ASN A 22 6.56 -6.81 -26.16
C ASN A 22 6.61 -6.93 -24.64
N LEU A 23 5.79 -7.83 -24.07
CA LEU A 23 6.13 -8.42 -22.78
C LEU A 23 7.22 -9.45 -23.04
N GLN A 24 8.45 -8.96 -23.22
CA GLN A 24 9.61 -9.81 -23.00
C GLN A 24 9.44 -10.39 -21.59
N LYS A 25 9.34 -11.72 -21.49
CA LYS A 25 9.58 -12.45 -20.25
C LYS A 25 11.03 -12.23 -19.85
N LYS A 26 11.36 -11.01 -19.43
CA LYS A 26 12.55 -10.74 -18.66
C LYS A 26 12.33 -11.54 -17.39
N LYS A 27 13.09 -12.63 -17.21
CA LYS A 27 13.31 -13.18 -15.87
C LYS A 27 13.79 -11.99 -15.06
N VAL A 28 12.86 -11.41 -14.31
CA VAL A 28 13.18 -10.41 -13.30
C VAL A 28 14.21 -11.11 -12.43
N PRO A 29 15.43 -10.59 -12.31
CA PRO A 29 16.35 -11.10 -11.31
C PRO A 29 15.57 -11.12 -10.02
N GLN A 30 15.41 -12.30 -9.44
CA GLN A 30 14.77 -12.54 -8.16
C GLN A 30 15.64 -11.86 -7.11
N ALA A 31 15.56 -10.53 -7.10
CA ALA A 31 16.27 -9.64 -6.22
C ALA A 31 15.58 -9.82 -4.88
N ALA A 32 16.17 -10.73 -4.10
CA ALA A 32 15.88 -11.05 -2.73
C ALA A 32 14.39 -11.27 -2.42
N ALA A 33 14.05 -12.52 -2.13
CA ALA A 33 12.99 -12.80 -1.18
C ALA A 33 13.35 -12.11 0.15
N VAL A 34 13.07 -10.81 0.24
CA VAL A 34 12.68 -10.16 1.49
C VAL A 34 11.52 -11.04 1.94
N SER A 35 11.78 -11.93 2.90
CA SER A 35 10.83 -12.95 3.31
C SER A 35 9.48 -12.28 3.52
N GLU A 36 8.38 -12.85 3.06
CA GLU A 36 7.06 -12.20 3.17
C GLU A 36 6.74 -11.73 4.61
N GLN A 37 7.34 -12.42 5.58
CA GLN A 37 7.34 -12.07 7.00
C GLN A 37 8.03 -10.72 7.31
N SER A 38 9.14 -10.39 6.67
CA SER A 38 9.80 -9.09 6.79
C SER A 38 9.02 -7.96 6.11
N ALA A 39 8.31 -8.23 5.00
CA ALA A 39 7.40 -7.27 4.41
C ALA A 39 6.17 -7.02 5.29
N TYR A 40 5.63 -8.07 5.91
CA TYR A 40 4.53 -7.97 6.88
C TYR A 40 4.91 -7.12 8.09
N SER A 41 6.07 -7.37 8.71
CA SER A 41 6.52 -6.61 9.87
C SER A 41 6.73 -5.14 9.56
N GLN A 42 7.31 -4.81 8.40
CA GLN A 42 7.47 -3.43 7.96
C GLN A 42 6.13 -2.71 7.76
N ARG A 43 5.15 -3.36 7.12
CA ARG A 43 3.79 -2.81 6.96
C ARG A 43 3.13 -2.58 8.31
N PHE A 44 3.28 -3.52 9.24
CA PHE A 44 2.74 -3.40 10.59
C PHE A 44 3.33 -2.22 11.34
N GLN A 45 4.66 -2.05 11.29
CA GLN A 45 5.33 -0.90 11.91
C GLN A 45 4.83 0.43 11.34
N GLY A 46 4.65 0.52 10.02
CA GLY A 46 4.07 1.71 9.38
C GLY A 46 2.65 2.00 9.87
N CYS A 47 1.83 0.96 10.07
CA CYS A 47 0.51 1.06 10.65
C CYS A 47 0.54 1.64 12.07
N MET A 48 1.43 1.12 12.92
CA MET A 48 1.60 1.59 14.30
C MET A 48 2.01 3.07 14.34
N THR A 49 2.90 3.51 13.45
CA THR A 49 3.28 4.93 13.36
C THR A 49 2.09 5.82 13.02
N ARG A 50 1.21 5.38 12.11
CA ARG A 50 -0.03 6.12 11.77
C ARG A 50 -0.99 6.16 12.96
N LEU A 51 -1.14 5.05 13.68
CA LEU A 51 -1.96 5.01 14.88
C LEU A 51 -1.47 6.00 15.95
N GLU A 52 -0.16 6.11 16.16
CA GLU A 52 0.43 7.11 17.06
C GLU A 52 0.26 8.54 16.55
N ALA A 53 0.13 8.76 15.24
CA ALA A 53 -0.27 10.05 14.70
C ALA A 53 -1.75 10.35 15.02
N LEU A 54 -2.64 9.37 14.84
CA LEU A 54 -4.06 9.50 15.17
C LEU A 54 -4.28 9.85 16.64
N LYS A 55 -3.51 9.26 17.56
CA LYS A 55 -3.50 9.59 18.99
C LYS A 55 -3.33 11.08 19.28
N LYS A 56 -2.52 11.78 18.49
CA LYS A 56 -2.26 13.21 18.66
C LYS A 56 -3.39 14.09 18.12
N LEU A 57 -4.22 13.55 17.21
CA LEU A 57 -5.33 14.25 16.59
C LEU A 57 -6.64 14.05 17.36
N ASP A 58 -6.94 12.80 17.72
CA ASP A 58 -8.15 12.44 18.44
C ASP A 58 -7.97 11.13 19.22
N TRP A 59 -8.14 11.21 20.54
CA TRP A 59 -7.93 10.08 21.45
C TRP A 59 -9.00 8.99 21.31
N ASN A 60 -10.24 9.38 21.02
CA ASN A 60 -11.34 8.44 20.87
C ASN A 60 -11.15 7.57 19.62
N SER A 61 -10.90 8.21 18.48
CA SER A 61 -10.56 7.54 17.23
C SER A 61 -9.35 6.63 17.38
N TYR A 62 -8.32 7.07 18.11
CA TYR A 62 -7.16 6.22 18.42
C TYR A 62 -7.57 4.94 19.16
N ASN A 63 -8.35 5.05 20.25
CA ASN A 63 -8.72 3.89 21.05
C ASN A 63 -9.55 2.88 20.25
N GLU A 64 -10.51 3.36 19.45
CA GLU A 64 -11.33 2.50 18.60
C GLU A 64 -10.47 1.73 17.59
N ASN A 65 -9.55 2.42 16.90
CA ASN A 65 -8.67 1.79 15.92
C ASN A 65 -7.63 0.86 16.57
N LYS A 66 -7.13 1.21 17.76
CA LYS A 66 -6.22 0.37 18.55
C LYS A 66 -6.87 -0.96 18.93
N MET A 67 -8.12 -0.94 19.38
CA MET A 67 -8.87 -2.15 19.72
C MET A 67 -9.02 -3.09 18.53
N VAL A 68 -9.37 -2.56 17.35
CA VAL A 68 -9.51 -3.37 16.12
C VAL A 68 -8.16 -3.99 15.75
N MET A 69 -7.08 -3.19 15.78
CA MET A 69 -5.76 -3.67 15.41
C MET A 69 -5.21 -4.71 16.40
N ASP A 70 -5.49 -4.57 17.70
CA ASP A 70 -5.14 -5.56 18.72
C ASP A 70 -5.86 -6.89 18.50
N ALA A 71 -7.15 -6.85 18.14
CA ALA A 71 -7.91 -8.05 17.81
C ALA A 71 -7.37 -8.75 16.56
N ASP A 72 -7.03 -7.99 15.51
CA ASP A 72 -6.39 -8.52 14.32
C ASP A 72 -5.05 -9.18 14.66
N MET A 73 -4.21 -8.52 15.46
CA MET A 73 -2.91 -9.04 15.88
C MET A 73 -3.04 -10.32 16.73
N GLN A 74 -4.01 -10.37 17.66
CA GLN A 74 -4.29 -11.56 18.45
C GLN A 74 -4.68 -12.73 17.53
N SER A 75 -5.56 -12.49 16.57
CA SER A 75 -5.99 -13.51 15.61
C SER A 75 -4.84 -13.97 14.70
N ALA A 76 -3.95 -13.07 14.27
CA ALA A 76 -2.76 -13.39 13.49
C ALA A 76 -1.78 -14.23 14.29
N THR A 77 -1.58 -13.91 15.57
CA THR A 77 -0.71 -14.66 16.48
C THR A 77 -1.20 -16.10 16.66
N LYS A 78 -2.52 -16.29 16.80
CA LYS A 78 -3.13 -17.63 16.85
C LYS A 78 -2.93 -18.40 15.55
N TYR A 79 -3.01 -17.74 14.41
CA TYR A 79 -2.71 -18.39 13.13
C TYR A 79 -1.23 -18.80 13.05
N LEU A 80 -0.30 -17.92 13.42
CA LEU A 80 1.13 -18.20 13.38
C LEU A 80 1.52 -19.40 14.24
N SER A 81 0.86 -19.62 15.39
CA SER A 81 1.14 -20.80 16.24
C SER A 81 0.67 -22.12 15.62
N MET A 82 -0.30 -22.09 14.71
CA MET A 82 -0.80 -23.26 13.98
C MET A 82 -0.20 -23.40 12.58
N ARG A 83 0.42 -22.34 12.04
CA ARG A 83 0.84 -22.24 10.64
C ARG A 83 1.68 -23.43 10.16
N ALA A 84 2.55 -23.98 11.01
CA ALA A 84 3.41 -25.11 10.68
C ALA A 84 2.67 -26.45 10.54
N THR A 85 1.45 -26.58 11.05
CA THR A 85 0.65 -27.81 10.97
C THR A 85 -0.34 -27.81 9.80
N LEU A 86 -0.42 -26.70 9.06
CA LEU A 86 -1.34 -26.52 7.94
C LEU A 86 -0.72 -26.98 6.62
N SER A 87 -1.59 -27.31 5.65
CA SER A 87 -1.15 -27.57 4.28
C SER A 87 -0.58 -26.29 3.62
N PRO A 88 0.33 -26.42 2.63
CA PRO A 88 0.89 -25.26 1.93
C PRO A 88 -0.17 -24.33 1.31
N ASP A 89 -1.25 -24.88 0.76
CA ASP A 89 -2.34 -24.08 0.18
C ASP A 89 -3.09 -23.26 1.26
N MET A 90 -3.35 -23.89 2.41
CA MET A 90 -3.94 -23.17 3.55
C MET A 90 -3.01 -22.08 4.07
N VAL A 91 -1.70 -22.33 4.11
CA VAL A 91 -0.70 -21.32 4.50
C VAL A 91 -0.78 -20.12 3.57
N ASN A 92 -0.73 -20.33 2.25
CA ASN A 92 -0.76 -19.26 1.25
C ASN A 92 -2.04 -18.42 1.34
N VAL A 93 -3.20 -19.07 1.49
CA VAL A 93 -4.49 -18.39 1.64
C VAL A 93 -4.52 -17.57 2.92
N MET A 94 -4.17 -18.18 4.06
CA MET A 94 -4.25 -17.51 5.35
C MET A 94 -3.23 -16.37 5.47
N ASP A 95 -1.99 -16.54 4.98
CA ASP A 95 -1.01 -15.47 4.92
C ASP A 95 -1.57 -14.27 4.13
N SER A 96 -2.21 -14.52 2.99
CA SER A 96 -2.86 -13.47 2.19
C SER A 96 -4.01 -12.79 2.94
N VAL A 97 -4.83 -13.56 3.67
CA VAL A 97 -5.93 -13.03 4.49
C VAL A 97 -5.40 -12.08 5.58
N TYR A 98 -4.37 -12.48 6.31
CA TYR A 98 -3.81 -11.62 7.36
C TYR A 98 -3.07 -10.40 6.82
N GLN A 99 -2.40 -10.53 5.67
CA GLN A 99 -1.84 -9.37 4.96
C GLN A 99 -2.93 -8.37 4.55
N ALA A 100 -4.06 -8.85 4.00
CA ALA A 100 -5.17 -8.01 3.59
C ALA A 100 -5.87 -7.35 4.78
N LYS A 101 -6.06 -8.07 5.90
CA LYS A 101 -6.60 -7.50 7.14
C LYS A 101 -5.74 -6.35 7.65
N LEU A 102 -4.42 -6.55 7.74
CA LEU A 102 -3.51 -5.50 8.16
C LEU A 102 -3.62 -4.28 7.24
N ALA A 103 -3.58 -4.49 5.91
CA ALA A 103 -3.70 -3.40 4.95
C ALA A 103 -5.02 -2.61 5.11
N ARG A 104 -6.13 -3.32 5.34
CA ARG A 104 -7.44 -2.70 5.60
C ARG A 104 -7.41 -1.84 6.87
N SER A 105 -6.89 -2.38 7.97
CA SER A 105 -6.83 -1.66 9.25
C SER A 105 -5.95 -0.41 9.14
N CYS A 106 -4.83 -0.46 8.43
CA CYS A 106 -4.01 0.73 8.17
C CYS A 106 -4.74 1.78 7.33
N GLN A 107 -5.48 1.36 6.30
CA GLN A 107 -6.24 2.29 5.47
C GLN A 107 -7.37 2.98 6.26
N LEU A 108 -8.01 2.28 7.20
CA LEU A 108 -9.03 2.89 8.07
C LEU A 108 -8.41 3.99 8.94
N ILE A 109 -7.24 3.75 9.52
CA ILE A 109 -6.49 4.75 10.28
C ILE A 109 -6.13 5.96 9.41
N ASP A 110 -5.63 5.73 8.20
CA ASP A 110 -5.29 6.81 7.25
C ASP A 110 -6.53 7.67 6.92
N ASN A 111 -7.66 7.04 6.63
CA ASN A 111 -8.91 7.76 6.35
C ASN A 111 -9.37 8.61 7.54
N GLN A 112 -9.21 8.10 8.77
CA GLN A 112 -9.57 8.83 9.97
C GLN A 112 -8.65 10.03 10.19
N ILE A 113 -7.34 9.86 9.98
CA ILE A 113 -6.36 10.94 10.03
C ILE A 113 -6.71 12.03 9.01
N PHE A 114 -6.97 11.66 7.75
CA PHE A 114 -7.33 12.63 6.72
C PHE A 114 -8.61 13.39 7.06
N THR A 115 -9.63 12.69 7.54
CA THR A 115 -10.89 13.31 7.97
C THR A 115 -10.66 14.35 9.05
N LEU A 116 -9.88 14.03 10.09
CA LEU A 116 -9.60 14.94 11.20
C LEU A 116 -8.75 16.14 10.77
N LEU A 117 -7.76 15.92 9.91
CA LEU A 117 -6.92 17.00 9.38
C LEU A 117 -7.72 17.98 8.52
N LEU A 118 -8.63 17.46 7.67
CA LEU A 118 -9.54 18.30 6.87
C LEU A 118 -10.47 19.11 7.78
N GLN A 119 -11.11 18.48 8.76
CA GLN A 119 -11.95 19.20 9.74
C GLN A 119 -11.18 20.26 10.53
N GLN A 120 -9.88 20.09 10.76
CA GLN A 120 -9.05 21.09 11.42
C GLN A 120 -8.72 22.26 10.47
N ALA A 121 -8.50 21.96 9.18
CA ALA A 121 -8.27 22.97 8.15
C ALA A 121 -9.52 23.83 7.90
N ASP A 122 -10.71 23.22 7.81
CA ASP A 122 -11.98 23.92 7.56
C ASP A 122 -12.44 24.81 8.73
N ARG A 123 -11.92 24.55 9.94
CA ARG A 123 -12.21 25.35 11.15
C ARG A 123 -11.28 26.54 11.33
N LYS A 124 -10.28 26.72 10.47
CA LYS A 124 -9.35 27.85 10.47
C LYS A 124 -9.69 28.84 9.37
#